data_AF-A0A1A2HK12-F1
#
_entry.id   AF-A0A1A2HK12-F1
#
_cell.length_a   1.000
_cell.length_b   1.000
_cell.length_c   1.000
_cell.angle_alpha   90.00
_cell.angle_beta   90.00
_cell.angle_gamma   90.00
#
_symmetry.space_group_name_H-M   'P 1'
#
loop_
_entity.id
_entity.type
_entity.pdbx_description
1 polymer ?
#
loop_
_entity_poly.entity_id
_entity_poly.type
_entity_poly.pdbx_seq_one_letter_code
_entity_poly.pdbx_strand_id
1 'polypeptide(L)'
;MTVLAARLLLAGMFVVAALTKLSDRGGARKAVTAFGVPSAAAAFVAPALVAGEFGIAALLVAAPHAGAVAALLALAGFSLAALVSLARGRAIECHCFGRLSSAPLGWPTLARNGCFAALAALVALDGHSAWAPTAFAVVMLGLWLGPATRRHRASRNGDAAALALPDRAGRIWTLDALQKDRRPLMLVFSQPGCGACDALLPEVARWQDDLDGPVTVALVNGGPAGHRVPLELIDESRASFAAYGITATPSAVLIDGGRRVDTARGAGAIAELVDRAARQTGLTRRTLLRGASVGLLPAVAATAAACNKDGKHSLPSNVDAFEVDGAWLCNQTFALCTTAPCVPSKTDPGISVCDCVVVNGYSVGFRNCSDRAQSGNKVRSAFSTVNVNANFGVLTCPSGVPWANCLDVECEIDPTNPAVAKCQCLTVTTGESRTFAGGCETAACTSTIWSAATPELPATAQYRKGMSQIGQPVNFPKTCPASHP
;
A
#
# COMPACT_ATOMS: atom_id res chain seq x y z
N MET A 1 -14.98 -30.51 25.63
CA MET A 1 -14.72 -29.07 25.40
C MET A 1 -14.28 -28.76 23.97
N THR A 2 -13.23 -29.41 23.43
CA THR A 2 -12.67 -29.14 22.08
C THR A 2 -13.69 -29.11 20.95
N VAL A 3 -14.56 -30.13 20.84
CA VAL A 3 -15.61 -30.22 19.80
C VAL A 3 -16.62 -29.06 19.90
N LEU A 4 -16.99 -28.63 21.13
CA LEU A 4 -17.88 -27.49 21.34
C LEU A 4 -17.24 -26.18 20.89
N ALA A 5 -15.96 -25.95 21.22
CA ALA A 5 -15.23 -24.78 20.76
C ALA A 5 -15.12 -24.73 19.23
N ALA A 6 -14.85 -25.88 18.58
CA ALA A 6 -14.81 -25.99 17.13
C ALA A 6 -16.17 -25.67 16.48
N ARG A 7 -17.29 -26.19 17.03
CA ARG A 7 -18.66 -25.87 16.58
C ARG A 7 -18.95 -24.38 16.65
N LEU A 8 -18.69 -23.74 17.80
CA LEU A 8 -18.98 -22.32 18.01
C LEU A 8 -18.12 -21.41 17.11
N LEU A 9 -16.85 -21.77 16.90
CA LEU A 9 -15.94 -21.06 16.00
C LEU A 9 -16.42 -21.15 14.54
N LEU A 10 -16.82 -22.34 14.07
CA LEU A 10 -17.40 -22.52 12.73
C LEU A 10 -18.72 -21.77 12.57
N ALA A 11 -19.63 -21.87 13.54
CA ALA A 11 -20.91 -21.16 13.50
C ALA A 11 -20.70 -19.64 13.42
N GLY A 12 -19.80 -19.09 14.25
CA GLY A 12 -19.42 -17.67 14.20
C GLY A 12 -18.81 -17.27 12.86
N MET A 13 -17.95 -18.11 12.28
CA MET A 13 -17.36 -17.88 10.95
C MET A 13 -18.43 -17.80 9.86
N PHE A 14 -19.40 -18.73 9.84
CA PHE A 14 -20.50 -18.70 8.88
C PHE A 14 -21.46 -17.52 9.11
N VAL A 15 -21.75 -17.13 10.35
CA VAL A 15 -22.55 -15.92 10.65
C VAL A 15 -21.86 -14.66 10.15
N VAL A 16 -20.55 -14.50 10.37
CA VAL A 16 -19.78 -13.36 9.85
C VAL A 16 -19.75 -13.38 8.31
N ALA A 17 -19.59 -14.57 7.70
CA ALA A 17 -19.64 -14.73 6.24
C ALA A 17 -20.99 -14.34 5.65
N ALA A 18 -22.10 -14.70 6.31
CA ALA A 18 -23.45 -14.38 5.88
C ALA A 18 -23.78 -12.90 6.06
N LEU A 19 -23.47 -12.32 7.22
CA LEU A 19 -23.69 -10.90 7.51
C LEU A 19 -22.89 -10.00 6.55
N THR A 20 -21.63 -10.32 6.29
CA THR A 20 -20.80 -9.52 5.37
C THR A 20 -21.30 -9.55 3.93
N LYS A 21 -21.77 -10.70 3.42
CA LYS A 21 -22.44 -10.80 2.12
C LYS A 21 -23.82 -10.14 2.10
N LEU A 22 -24.55 -10.16 3.21
CA LEU A 22 -25.85 -9.49 3.33
C LEU A 22 -25.70 -7.96 3.28
N SER A 23 -24.62 -7.41 3.85
CA SER A 23 -24.24 -6.00 3.74
C SER A 23 -23.69 -5.62 2.35
N ASP A 24 -23.12 -6.56 1.59
CA ASP A 24 -22.57 -6.36 0.25
C ASP A 24 -23.24 -7.27 -0.80
N ARG A 25 -24.55 -7.08 -0.98
CA ARG A 25 -25.34 -7.84 -1.99
C ARG A 25 -24.84 -7.64 -3.42
N GLY A 26 -24.21 -6.49 -3.70
CA GLY A 26 -23.58 -6.20 -5.00
C GLY A 26 -22.34 -7.03 -5.24
N GLY A 27 -21.39 -7.03 -4.29
CA GLY A 27 -20.19 -7.87 -4.32
C GLY A 27 -20.52 -9.36 -4.34
N ALA A 28 -21.53 -9.80 -3.58
CA ALA A 28 -21.99 -11.19 -3.59
C ALA A 28 -22.48 -11.65 -4.99
N ARG A 29 -23.26 -10.83 -5.70
CA ARG A 29 -23.68 -11.11 -7.08
C ARG A 29 -22.49 -11.12 -8.05
N LYS A 30 -21.59 -10.14 -7.96
CA LYS A 30 -20.37 -10.05 -8.77
C LYS A 30 -19.47 -11.29 -8.61
N ALA A 31 -19.26 -11.76 -7.38
CA ALA A 31 -18.51 -12.98 -7.10
C ALA A 31 -19.16 -14.20 -7.77
N VAL A 32 -20.47 -14.39 -7.59
CA VAL A 32 -21.22 -15.49 -8.20
C VAL A 32 -21.09 -15.49 -9.73
N THR A 33 -21.17 -14.32 -10.39
CA THR A 33 -20.91 -14.21 -11.83
C THR A 33 -19.46 -14.48 -12.23
N ALA A 34 -18.48 -14.08 -11.41
CA ALA A 34 -17.06 -14.32 -11.68
C ALA A 34 -16.68 -15.80 -11.61
N PHE A 35 -17.40 -16.60 -10.82
CA PHE A 35 -17.31 -18.07 -10.83
C PHE A 35 -18.05 -18.74 -12.02
N GLY A 36 -18.61 -17.96 -12.95
CA GLY A 36 -19.21 -18.46 -14.19
C GLY A 36 -20.72 -18.74 -14.13
N VAL A 37 -21.41 -18.33 -13.06
CA VAL A 37 -22.88 -18.41 -13.00
C VAL A 37 -23.48 -17.30 -13.88
N PRO A 38 -24.45 -17.60 -14.78
CA PRO A 38 -25.09 -16.59 -15.61
C PRO A 38 -25.73 -15.47 -14.79
N SER A 39 -25.68 -14.23 -15.28
CA SER A 39 -26.19 -13.03 -14.58
C SER A 39 -27.65 -13.15 -14.13
N ALA A 40 -28.50 -13.77 -14.94
CA ALA A 40 -29.90 -14.05 -14.61
C ALA A 40 -30.04 -15.01 -13.40
N ALA A 41 -29.19 -16.04 -13.30
CA ALA A 41 -29.18 -16.97 -12.17
C ALA A 41 -28.51 -16.36 -10.92
N ALA A 42 -27.50 -15.51 -11.09
CA ALA A 42 -26.78 -14.87 -10.00
C ALA A 42 -27.68 -14.02 -9.08
N ALA A 43 -28.79 -13.48 -9.62
CA ALA A 43 -29.80 -12.76 -8.84
C ALA A 43 -30.46 -13.62 -7.74
N PHE A 44 -30.57 -14.94 -7.97
CA PHE A 44 -31.16 -15.92 -7.06
C PHE A 44 -30.11 -16.71 -6.27
N VAL A 45 -28.99 -17.07 -6.91
CA VAL A 45 -27.90 -17.84 -6.29
C VAL A 45 -27.21 -17.05 -5.18
N ALA A 46 -27.01 -15.73 -5.33
CA ALA A 46 -26.38 -14.90 -4.30
C ALA A 46 -27.17 -14.84 -2.97
N PRO A 47 -28.49 -14.55 -2.94
CA PRO A 47 -29.26 -14.61 -1.69
C PRO A 47 -29.44 -16.05 -1.17
N ALA A 48 -29.55 -17.06 -2.05
CA ALA A 48 -29.59 -18.47 -1.63
C ALA A 48 -28.30 -18.89 -0.89
N LEU A 49 -27.14 -18.41 -1.32
CA LEU A 49 -25.87 -18.65 -0.64
C LEU A 49 -25.87 -18.05 0.78
N VAL A 50 -26.34 -16.81 0.95
CA VAL A 50 -26.44 -16.16 2.27
C VAL A 50 -27.41 -16.91 3.20
N ALA A 51 -28.55 -17.37 2.68
CA ALA A 51 -29.49 -18.21 3.42
C ALA A 51 -28.86 -19.55 3.81
N GLY A 52 -28.07 -20.16 2.92
CA GLY A 52 -27.31 -21.38 3.17
C GLY A 52 -26.27 -21.20 4.28
N GLU A 53 -25.54 -20.09 4.30
CA GLU A 53 -24.54 -19.79 5.35
C GLU A 53 -25.20 -19.62 6.73
N PHE A 54 -26.34 -18.92 6.83
CA PHE A 54 -27.12 -18.87 8.07
C PHE A 54 -27.70 -20.25 8.46
N GLY A 55 -28.18 -21.03 7.49
CA GLY A 55 -28.68 -22.38 7.72
C GLY A 55 -27.60 -23.32 8.28
N ILE A 56 -26.38 -23.29 7.72
CA ILE A 56 -25.23 -24.04 8.23
C ILE A 56 -24.88 -23.60 9.66
N ALA A 57 -24.85 -22.30 9.95
CA ALA A 57 -24.59 -21.81 11.29
C ALA A 57 -25.66 -22.26 12.31
N ALA A 58 -26.94 -22.23 11.94
CA ALA A 58 -28.04 -22.73 12.79
C ALA A 58 -27.94 -24.25 13.01
N LEU A 59 -27.64 -25.03 11.96
CA LEU A 59 -27.44 -26.48 12.06
C LEU A 59 -26.22 -26.85 12.93
N LEU A 60 -25.13 -26.06 12.89
CA LEU A 60 -23.96 -26.27 13.75
C LEU A 60 -24.26 -26.11 15.25
N VAL A 61 -25.33 -25.39 15.59
CA VAL A 61 -25.83 -25.24 16.97
C VAL A 61 -26.89 -26.28 17.31
N ALA A 62 -27.89 -26.47 16.45
CA ALA A 62 -29.08 -27.29 16.73
C ALA A 62 -28.94 -28.79 16.36
N ALA A 63 -28.24 -29.12 15.28
CA ALA A 63 -28.11 -30.48 14.74
C ALA A 63 -26.66 -30.73 14.26
N PRO A 64 -25.67 -30.79 15.17
CA PRO A 64 -24.32 -30.37 14.81
C PRO A 64 -23.52 -31.34 13.92
N HIS A 65 -23.91 -32.61 13.78
CA HIS A 65 -23.37 -33.48 12.73
C HIS A 65 -23.84 -33.03 11.34
N ALA A 66 -25.13 -32.72 11.20
CA ALA A 66 -25.68 -32.22 9.94
C ALA A 66 -25.08 -30.85 9.59
N GLY A 67 -24.91 -29.97 10.59
CA GLY A 67 -24.14 -28.72 10.43
C GLY A 67 -22.67 -28.98 10.06
N ALA A 68 -22.03 -29.95 10.73
CA ALA A 68 -20.73 -30.54 10.42
C ALA A 68 -20.54 -30.86 8.92
N VAL A 69 -21.39 -31.74 8.41
CA VAL A 69 -21.37 -32.23 7.03
C VAL A 69 -21.71 -31.12 6.04
N ALA A 70 -22.72 -30.28 6.33
CA ALA A 70 -23.10 -29.18 5.46
C ALA A 70 -21.98 -28.11 5.35
N ALA A 71 -21.32 -27.78 6.46
CA ALA A 71 -20.14 -26.91 6.49
C ALA A 71 -18.98 -27.51 5.67
N LEU A 72 -18.70 -28.81 5.83
CA LEU A 72 -17.65 -29.51 5.08
C LEU A 72 -17.92 -29.45 3.57
N LEU A 73 -19.14 -29.77 3.15
CA LEU A 73 -19.55 -29.74 1.73
C LEU A 73 -19.47 -28.33 1.13
N ALA A 74 -19.92 -27.31 1.86
CA ALA A 74 -19.84 -25.92 1.42
C ALA A 74 -18.37 -25.45 1.27
N LEU A 75 -17.52 -25.74 2.26
CA LEU A 75 -16.10 -25.39 2.24
C LEU A 75 -15.33 -26.13 1.15
N ALA A 76 -15.62 -27.43 0.95
CA ALA A 76 -15.01 -28.24 -0.11
C ALA A 76 -15.44 -27.77 -1.50
N GLY A 77 -16.75 -27.55 -1.72
CA GLY A 77 -17.29 -27.07 -2.99
C GLY A 77 -16.75 -25.70 -3.38
N PHE A 78 -16.71 -24.75 -2.43
CA PHE A 78 -16.09 -23.44 -2.66
C PHE A 78 -14.58 -23.56 -2.94
N SER A 79 -13.86 -24.40 -2.20
CA SER A 79 -12.42 -24.57 -2.40
C SER A 79 -12.09 -25.25 -3.73
N LEU A 80 -12.94 -26.17 -4.21
CA LEU A 80 -12.84 -26.76 -5.54
C LEU A 80 -13.10 -25.71 -6.64
N ALA A 81 -14.14 -24.88 -6.50
CA ALA A 81 -14.42 -23.79 -7.44
C ALA A 81 -13.27 -22.78 -7.48
N ALA A 82 -12.71 -22.42 -6.33
CA ALA A 82 -11.51 -21.58 -6.22
C ALA A 82 -10.29 -22.22 -6.91
N LEU A 83 -10.02 -23.50 -6.65
CA LEU A 83 -8.89 -24.24 -7.24
C LEU A 83 -9.02 -24.35 -8.77
N VAL A 84 -10.21 -24.65 -9.29
CA VAL A 84 -10.47 -24.73 -10.74
C VAL A 84 -10.30 -23.37 -11.41
N SER A 85 -10.73 -22.28 -10.77
CA SER A 85 -10.49 -20.92 -11.30
C SER A 85 -9.01 -20.56 -11.31
N LEU A 86 -8.27 -20.87 -10.24
CA LEU A 86 -6.83 -20.65 -10.16
C LEU A 86 -6.05 -21.48 -11.20
N ALA A 87 -6.39 -22.76 -11.36
CA ALA A 87 -5.78 -23.65 -12.36
C ALA A 87 -6.05 -23.20 -13.80
N ARG A 88 -7.14 -22.45 -14.03
CA ARG A 88 -7.48 -21.83 -15.33
C ARG A 88 -6.92 -20.40 -15.49
N GLY A 89 -6.04 -19.95 -14.60
CA GLY A 89 -5.43 -18.62 -14.63
C GLY A 89 -6.41 -17.46 -14.39
N ARG A 90 -7.62 -17.72 -13.88
CA ARG A 90 -8.65 -16.69 -13.66
C ARG A 90 -8.43 -16.02 -12.31
N ALA A 91 -7.85 -14.83 -12.33
CA ALA A 91 -7.77 -13.96 -11.16
C ALA A 91 -9.17 -13.41 -10.83
N ILE A 92 -9.85 -14.02 -9.85
CA ILE A 92 -11.17 -13.59 -9.37
C ILE A 92 -10.99 -12.67 -8.16
N GLU A 93 -11.55 -11.47 -8.22
CA GLU A 93 -11.65 -10.56 -7.06
C GLU A 93 -12.61 -11.14 -6.01
N CYS A 94 -12.09 -11.34 -4.80
CA CYS A 94 -12.66 -12.30 -3.87
C CYS A 94 -13.60 -11.65 -2.82
N HIS A 95 -14.81 -11.22 -3.22
CA HIS A 95 -15.85 -10.70 -2.31
C HIS A 95 -16.46 -11.73 -1.33
N CYS A 96 -15.81 -12.87 -1.09
CA CYS A 96 -16.37 -14.01 -0.34
C CYS A 96 -16.58 -13.75 1.16
N PHE A 97 -16.02 -12.66 1.71
CA PHE A 97 -16.27 -12.16 3.08
C PHE A 97 -16.70 -10.68 3.05
N GLY A 98 -17.39 -10.27 1.97
CA GLY A 98 -17.73 -8.88 1.70
C GLY A 98 -16.51 -7.96 1.79
N ARG A 99 -16.66 -6.83 2.47
CA ARG A 99 -15.62 -5.79 2.62
C ARG A 99 -14.45 -6.16 3.56
N LEU A 100 -14.47 -7.31 4.24
CA LEU A 100 -13.43 -7.68 5.21
C LEU A 100 -12.19 -8.38 4.59
N SER A 101 -12.17 -8.61 3.28
CA SER A 101 -11.08 -9.34 2.63
C SER A 101 -10.92 -8.94 1.15
N SER A 102 -10.09 -7.93 0.89
CA SER A 102 -9.82 -7.40 -0.46
C SER A 102 -8.59 -8.03 -1.15
N ALA A 103 -8.07 -9.15 -0.63
CA ALA A 103 -6.93 -9.83 -1.25
C ALA A 103 -7.39 -10.68 -2.46
N PRO A 104 -6.62 -10.74 -3.56
CA PRO A 104 -6.92 -11.63 -4.68
C PRO A 104 -6.91 -13.10 -4.24
N LEU A 105 -7.72 -13.91 -4.92
CA LEU A 105 -7.79 -15.35 -4.68
C LEU A 105 -6.41 -15.99 -4.84
N GLY A 106 -5.98 -16.79 -3.87
CA GLY A 106 -4.67 -17.44 -3.91
C GLY A 106 -4.49 -18.52 -2.84
N TRP A 107 -3.30 -19.12 -2.78
CA TRP A 107 -2.95 -20.22 -1.88
C TRP A 107 -3.32 -20.01 -0.40
N PRO A 108 -3.16 -18.81 0.21
CA PRO A 108 -3.59 -18.56 1.58
C PRO A 108 -5.11 -18.76 1.80
N THR A 109 -5.95 -18.48 0.80
CA THR A 109 -7.41 -18.68 0.87
C THR A 109 -7.76 -20.16 0.91
N LEU A 110 -7.09 -20.98 0.09
CA LEU A 110 -7.25 -22.44 0.10
C LEU A 110 -6.77 -23.03 1.43
N ALA A 111 -5.60 -22.62 1.93
CA ALA A 111 -5.07 -23.06 3.22
C ALA A 111 -6.01 -22.70 4.38
N ARG A 112 -6.52 -21.46 4.41
CA ARG A 112 -7.49 -20.98 5.41
C ARG A 112 -8.77 -21.82 5.40
N ASN A 113 -9.31 -22.13 4.23
CA ASN A 113 -10.50 -22.99 4.12
C ASN A 113 -10.20 -24.44 4.51
N GLY A 114 -8.98 -24.93 4.25
CA GLY A 114 -8.50 -26.22 4.75
C GLY A 114 -8.51 -26.31 6.28
N CYS A 115 -8.12 -25.25 7.00
CA CYS A 115 -8.25 -25.19 8.46
C CYS A 115 -9.71 -25.31 8.92
N PHE A 116 -10.63 -24.57 8.29
CA PHE A 116 -12.05 -24.65 8.65
C PHE A 116 -12.68 -26.01 8.29
N ALA A 117 -12.29 -26.61 7.16
CA ALA A 117 -12.73 -27.94 6.76
C ALA A 117 -12.24 -29.03 7.75
N ALA A 118 -11.03 -28.90 8.28
CA ALA A 118 -10.53 -29.80 9.32
C ALA A 118 -11.31 -29.68 10.64
N LEU A 119 -11.69 -28.46 11.04
CA LEU A 119 -12.58 -28.27 12.19
C LEU A 119 -13.97 -28.90 11.94
N ALA A 120 -14.50 -28.77 10.72
CA ALA A 120 -15.77 -29.39 10.35
C ALA A 120 -15.69 -30.93 10.37
N ALA A 121 -14.59 -31.50 9.86
CA ALA A 121 -14.32 -32.94 9.93
C ALA A 121 -14.19 -33.44 11.37
N LEU A 122 -13.48 -32.70 12.24
CA LEU A 122 -13.36 -33.02 13.67
C LEU A 122 -14.73 -33.08 14.37
N VAL A 123 -15.62 -32.14 14.04
CA VAL A 123 -17.00 -32.09 14.57
C VAL A 123 -17.88 -33.20 13.98
N ALA A 124 -17.76 -33.49 12.67
CA ALA A 124 -18.56 -34.52 12.01
C ALA A 124 -18.24 -35.94 12.50
N LEU A 125 -16.97 -36.20 12.88
CA LEU A 125 -16.46 -37.48 13.39
C LEU A 125 -16.60 -37.64 14.92
N ASP A 126 -17.24 -36.69 15.62
CA ASP A 126 -17.32 -36.63 17.09
C ASP A 126 -15.96 -36.71 17.83
N GLY A 127 -14.86 -36.39 17.13
CA GLY A 127 -13.51 -36.51 17.67
C GLY A 127 -12.94 -37.95 17.76
N HIS A 128 -13.67 -39.00 17.33
CA HIS A 128 -13.21 -40.39 17.41
C HIS A 128 -11.89 -40.66 16.66
N SER A 129 -11.60 -39.90 15.60
CA SER A 129 -10.32 -39.91 14.89
C SER A 129 -9.76 -38.49 14.77
N ALA A 130 -9.47 -37.85 15.90
CA ALA A 130 -9.04 -36.46 15.95
C ALA A 130 -7.64 -36.19 15.37
N TRP A 131 -6.76 -37.20 15.28
CA TRP A 131 -5.35 -37.02 14.91
C TRP A 131 -5.18 -36.52 13.47
N ALA A 132 -5.87 -37.13 12.51
CA ALA A 132 -5.78 -36.80 11.08
C ALA A 132 -6.28 -35.36 10.76
N PRO A 133 -7.50 -34.93 11.16
CA PRO A 133 -7.93 -33.55 10.95
C PRO A 133 -7.06 -32.55 11.73
N THR A 134 -6.55 -32.90 12.91
CA THR A 134 -5.65 -32.01 13.68
C THR A 134 -4.31 -31.82 12.96
N ALA A 135 -3.69 -32.90 12.46
CA ALA A 135 -2.46 -32.83 11.66
C ALA A 135 -2.66 -31.99 10.39
N PHE A 136 -3.77 -32.20 9.66
CA PHE A 136 -4.11 -31.41 8.49
C PHE A 136 -4.31 -29.91 8.82
N ALA A 137 -5.01 -29.61 9.91
CA ALA A 137 -5.20 -28.23 10.39
C ALA A 137 -3.86 -27.55 10.71
N VAL A 138 -2.91 -28.25 11.34
CA VAL A 138 -1.58 -27.71 11.64
C VAL A 138 -0.79 -27.39 10.36
N VAL A 139 -0.81 -28.30 9.36
CA VAL A 139 -0.14 -28.06 8.06
C VAL A 139 -0.77 -26.86 7.33
N MET A 140 -2.10 -26.81 7.26
CA MET A 140 -2.83 -25.70 6.63
C MET A 140 -2.61 -24.36 7.35
N LEU A 141 -2.55 -24.36 8.69
CA LEU A 141 -2.26 -23.17 9.48
C LEU A 141 -0.82 -22.67 9.25
N GLY A 142 0.14 -23.61 9.13
CA GLY A 142 1.52 -23.31 8.75
C GLY A 142 1.64 -22.70 7.35
N LEU A 143 0.87 -23.18 6.38
CA LEU A 143 0.80 -22.60 5.03
C LEU A 143 0.10 -21.22 5.01
N TRP A 144 -0.89 -21.01 5.87
CA TRP A 144 -1.60 -19.74 5.98
C TRP A 144 -0.76 -18.64 6.65
N LEU A 145 -0.05 -18.96 7.75
CA LEU A 145 0.72 -17.98 8.54
C LEU A 145 2.21 -17.89 8.18
N GLY A 146 2.78 -18.95 7.60
CA GLY A 146 4.22 -19.06 7.27
C GLY A 146 4.76 -17.95 6.35
N PRO A 147 4.07 -17.58 5.25
CA PRO A 147 4.56 -16.54 4.33
C PRO A 147 4.61 -15.12 4.92
N ALA A 148 3.75 -14.82 5.91
CA ALA A 148 3.72 -13.53 6.59
C ALA A 148 4.81 -13.46 7.68
N THR A 149 4.91 -14.52 8.49
CA THR A 149 5.92 -14.64 9.56
C THR A 149 7.35 -14.70 9.00
N ARG A 150 7.60 -15.39 7.88
CA ARG A 150 8.90 -15.37 7.19
C ARG A 150 9.28 -13.98 6.68
N ARG A 151 8.33 -13.22 6.08
CA ARG A 151 8.57 -11.85 5.62
C ARG A 151 8.94 -10.90 6.77
N HIS A 152 8.20 -10.96 7.89
CA HIS A 152 8.55 -10.19 9.09
C HIS A 152 9.92 -10.55 9.66
N ARG A 153 10.33 -11.82 9.61
CA ARG A 153 11.63 -12.28 10.14
C ARG A 153 12.81 -11.91 9.23
N ALA A 154 12.62 -11.95 7.91
CA ALA A 154 13.63 -11.54 6.93
C ALA A 154 13.90 -10.01 6.98
N SER A 155 12.85 -9.22 7.18
CA SER A 155 12.93 -7.76 7.34
C SER A 155 13.77 -7.28 8.54
N ARG A 156 14.07 -8.18 9.50
CA ARG A 156 14.56 -7.83 10.83
C ARG A 156 16.02 -8.25 11.11
N ASN A 157 16.73 -8.75 10.09
CA ASN A 157 18.02 -9.41 10.32
C ASN A 157 19.00 -9.35 9.13
N GLY A 158 18.75 -8.49 8.13
CA GLY A 158 19.69 -8.27 7.03
C GLY A 158 20.72 -7.18 7.36
N ASP A 159 21.93 -7.33 6.83
CA ASP A 159 22.95 -6.28 6.89
C ASP A 159 22.41 -4.99 6.26
N ALA A 160 22.87 -3.83 6.75
CA ALA A 160 22.51 -2.54 6.20
C ALA A 160 23.09 -2.40 4.79
N ALA A 161 22.31 -1.85 3.86
CA ALA A 161 22.78 -1.63 2.50
C ALA A 161 23.82 -0.51 2.50
N ALA A 162 24.90 -0.68 1.73
CA ALA A 162 25.90 0.35 1.55
C ALA A 162 25.24 1.66 1.07
N LEU A 163 25.63 2.76 1.70
CA LEU A 163 25.10 4.10 1.47
C LEU A 163 26.28 5.02 1.14
N ALA A 164 26.11 5.88 0.14
CA ALA A 164 27.05 6.96 -0.19
C ALA A 164 26.24 8.10 -0.83
N LEU A 165 25.88 9.11 -0.03
CA LEU A 165 25.00 10.21 -0.47
C LEU A 165 25.65 11.58 -0.23
N PRO A 166 25.52 12.55 -1.15
CA PRO A 166 25.94 13.93 -0.90
C PRO A 166 25.04 14.61 0.14
N ASP A 167 25.65 15.45 0.99
CA ASP A 167 24.95 16.56 1.64
C ASP A 167 24.83 17.78 0.71
N ARG A 168 24.16 18.84 1.17
CA ARG A 168 23.98 20.10 0.42
C ARG A 168 25.28 20.77 -0.04
N ALA A 169 26.41 20.47 0.59
CA ALA A 169 27.73 21.03 0.27
C ALA A 169 28.52 20.10 -0.68
N GLY A 170 27.89 19.05 -1.21
CA GLY A 170 28.51 18.04 -2.06
C GLY A 170 29.40 17.06 -1.31
N ARG A 171 29.43 17.08 0.03
CA ARG A 171 30.26 16.14 0.80
C ARG A 171 29.55 14.79 0.85
N ILE A 172 30.24 13.74 0.40
CA ILE A 172 29.69 12.39 0.39
C ILE A 172 29.76 11.79 1.80
N TRP A 173 28.58 11.42 2.33
CA TRP A 173 28.42 10.67 3.57
C TRP A 173 28.22 9.20 3.26
N THR A 174 29.14 8.35 3.74
CA THR A 174 29.00 6.90 3.69
C THR A 174 28.31 6.35 4.94
N LEU A 175 27.80 5.12 4.86
CA LEU A 175 27.25 4.44 6.04
C LEU A 175 28.25 4.43 7.22
N ASP A 176 29.51 4.09 6.96
CA ASP A 176 30.57 4.07 7.99
C ASP A 176 30.85 5.46 8.58
N ALA A 177 30.81 6.51 7.76
CA ALA A 177 31.01 7.89 8.22
C ALA A 177 29.86 8.37 9.12
N LEU A 178 28.63 7.92 8.85
CA LEU A 178 27.45 8.21 9.67
C LEU A 178 27.43 7.39 10.98
N GLN A 179 27.99 6.18 10.97
CA GLN A 179 28.14 5.31 12.16
C GLN A 179 29.41 5.58 12.98
N LYS A 180 29.96 6.81 12.89
CA LYS A 180 31.14 7.24 13.64
C LYS A 180 31.01 6.92 15.13
N ASP A 181 32.06 6.34 15.71
CA ASP A 181 32.15 5.86 17.11
C ASP A 181 31.21 4.67 17.44
N ARG A 182 30.78 3.89 16.43
CA ARG A 182 29.86 2.72 16.55
C ARG A 182 28.52 3.06 17.21
N ARG A 183 28.02 4.27 16.98
CA ARG A 183 26.70 4.68 17.45
C ARG A 183 25.59 4.10 16.56
N PRO A 184 24.40 3.79 17.13
CA PRO A 184 23.22 3.51 16.33
C PRO A 184 22.90 4.69 15.41
N LEU A 185 22.48 4.39 14.18
CA LEU A 185 22.15 5.34 13.14
C LEU A 185 20.67 5.21 12.79
N MET A 186 19.95 6.32 12.87
CA MET A 186 18.56 6.45 12.41
C MET A 186 18.56 7.14 11.05
N LEU A 187 18.23 6.39 10.00
CA LEU A 187 17.97 6.96 8.67
C LEU A 187 16.47 7.28 8.58
N VAL A 188 16.11 8.56 8.52
CA VAL A 188 14.73 9.03 8.34
C VAL A 188 14.52 9.39 6.88
N PHE A 189 13.68 8.63 6.19
CA PHE A 189 13.39 8.79 4.77
C PHE A 189 12.20 9.73 4.55
N SER A 190 12.43 10.80 3.82
CA SER A 190 11.48 11.86 3.49
C SER A 190 11.49 12.15 1.99
N GLN A 191 10.42 12.73 1.45
CA GLN A 191 10.36 13.16 0.05
C GLN A 191 9.69 14.54 -0.06
N PRO A 192 10.03 15.37 -1.07
CA PRO A 192 9.36 16.65 -1.27
C PRO A 192 7.83 16.47 -1.45
N GLY A 193 7.03 17.38 -0.91
CA GLY A 193 5.56 17.35 -1.06
C GLY A 193 4.84 16.33 -0.17
N CYS A 194 5.55 15.67 0.75
CA CYS A 194 4.96 14.78 1.73
C CYS A 194 4.58 15.56 3.01
N GLY A 195 3.33 15.99 3.15
CA GLY A 195 2.90 16.79 4.30
C GLY A 195 3.13 16.12 5.67
N ALA A 196 3.04 14.78 5.75
CA ALA A 196 3.37 14.02 6.96
C ALA A 196 4.90 13.97 7.24
N CYS A 197 5.73 14.15 6.21
CA CYS A 197 7.17 14.29 6.35
C CYS A 197 7.52 15.73 6.77
N ASP A 198 6.89 16.73 6.15
CA ASP A 198 7.11 18.15 6.46
C ASP A 198 6.74 18.47 7.90
N ALA A 199 5.62 17.91 8.40
CA ALA A 199 5.22 17.99 9.81
C ALA A 199 6.22 17.30 10.78
N LEU A 200 7.05 16.37 10.30
CA LEU A 200 8.05 15.66 11.07
C LEU A 200 9.42 16.37 11.08
N LEU A 201 9.70 17.24 10.09
CA LEU A 201 11.01 17.92 9.97
C LEU A 201 11.45 18.68 11.23
N PRO A 202 10.58 19.42 11.96
CA PRO A 202 10.97 20.08 13.20
C PRO A 202 11.39 19.09 14.30
N GLU A 203 10.77 17.91 14.35
CA GLU A 203 11.17 16.86 15.27
C GLU A 203 12.49 16.21 14.84
N VAL A 204 12.71 16.00 13.55
CA VAL A 204 14.00 15.47 13.03
C VAL A 204 15.14 16.43 13.32
N ALA A 205 14.95 17.73 13.12
CA ALA A 205 15.97 18.74 13.49
C ALA A 205 16.25 18.70 15.01
N ARG A 206 15.21 18.71 15.85
CA ARG A 206 15.37 18.57 17.30
C ARG A 206 16.06 17.26 17.69
N TRP A 207 15.76 16.14 17.05
CA TRP A 207 16.44 14.86 17.32
C TRP A 207 17.91 14.86 16.86
N GLN A 208 18.27 15.63 15.84
CA GLN A 208 19.67 15.82 15.43
C GLN A 208 20.47 16.57 16.50
N ASP A 209 19.84 17.56 17.15
CA ASP A 209 20.48 18.33 18.23
C ASP A 209 20.46 17.58 19.59
N ASP A 210 19.29 17.09 20.03
CA ASP A 210 19.09 16.45 21.34
C ASP A 210 19.79 15.08 21.47
N LEU A 211 20.02 14.38 20.34
CA LEU A 211 20.62 13.04 20.32
C LEU A 211 22.05 13.02 19.75
N ASP A 212 22.69 14.18 19.58
CA ASP A 212 24.11 14.24 19.23
C ASP A 212 24.96 13.59 20.33
N GLY A 213 25.52 12.41 20.02
CA GLY A 213 26.23 11.56 20.98
C GLY A 213 25.60 10.19 21.23
N PRO A 214 24.33 10.03 21.64
CA PRO A 214 23.70 8.71 21.79
C PRO A 214 23.27 8.04 20.47
N VAL A 215 22.68 8.77 19.50
CA VAL A 215 22.15 8.18 18.26
C VAL A 215 22.35 9.17 17.11
N THR A 216 23.07 8.79 16.04
CA THR A 216 23.16 9.63 14.85
C THR A 216 21.82 9.64 14.13
N VAL A 217 21.21 10.80 13.88
CA VAL A 217 19.98 10.93 13.10
C VAL A 217 20.27 11.62 11.77
N ALA A 218 20.00 10.97 10.64
CA ALA A 218 20.22 11.55 9.31
C ALA A 218 18.91 11.52 8.49
N LEU A 219 18.57 12.65 7.87
CA LEU A 219 17.45 12.73 6.94
C LEU A 219 17.92 12.33 5.56
N VAL A 220 17.30 11.32 4.95
CA VAL A 220 17.49 10.96 3.54
C VAL A 220 16.31 11.54 2.76
N ASN A 221 16.56 12.55 1.92
CA ASN A 221 15.56 13.27 1.15
C ASN A 221 15.57 12.82 -0.31
N GLY A 222 14.42 12.31 -0.79
CA GLY A 222 14.22 11.83 -2.15
C GLY A 222 13.94 12.93 -3.18
N GLY A 223 14.69 14.03 -3.13
CA GLY A 223 14.51 15.19 -4.02
C GLY A 223 15.50 16.32 -3.70
N PRO A 224 15.41 17.46 -4.42
CA PRO A 224 16.50 18.44 -4.48
C PRO A 224 16.88 19.04 -3.13
N ALA A 225 18.14 19.50 -3.07
CA ALA A 225 18.77 20.13 -1.90
C ALA A 225 17.88 21.23 -1.29
N GLY A 226 17.33 21.00 -0.10
CA GLY A 226 16.38 21.92 0.54
C GLY A 226 16.90 22.66 1.78
N HIS A 227 17.99 22.18 2.38
CA HIS A 227 18.46 22.57 3.72
C HIS A 227 17.35 22.50 4.79
N ARG A 228 16.67 21.35 4.83
CA ARG A 228 15.47 21.11 5.66
C ARG A 228 15.78 20.82 7.12
N VAL A 229 16.95 20.24 7.39
CA VAL A 229 17.49 19.92 8.72
C VAL A 229 19.03 20.03 8.68
N PRO A 230 19.73 20.10 9.84
CA PRO A 230 21.19 20.16 9.90
C PRO A 230 21.94 19.07 9.10
N LEU A 231 21.55 17.80 9.26
CA LEU A 231 22.11 16.66 8.52
C LEU A 231 21.06 16.09 7.54
N GLU A 232 21.05 16.69 6.34
CA GLU A 232 20.24 16.27 5.18
C GLU A 232 21.14 15.64 4.11
N LEU A 233 20.81 14.42 3.71
CA LEU A 233 21.43 13.64 2.64
C LEU A 233 20.49 13.58 1.44
N ILE A 234 21.01 13.78 0.24
CA ILE A 234 20.23 13.92 -0.98
C ILE A 234 20.29 12.62 -1.78
N ASP A 235 19.14 12.02 -2.05
CA ASP A 235 18.99 10.83 -2.89
C ASP A 235 17.86 11.01 -3.92
N GLU A 236 18.08 11.91 -4.88
CA GLU A 236 17.16 12.14 -6.00
C GLU A 236 16.90 10.87 -6.82
N SER A 237 17.88 9.98 -6.90
CA SER A 237 17.77 8.67 -7.58
C SER A 237 16.84 7.68 -6.86
N ARG A 238 16.58 7.93 -5.57
CA ARG A 238 15.89 7.04 -4.62
C ARG A 238 16.51 5.64 -4.50
N ALA A 239 17.78 5.47 -4.88
CA ALA A 239 18.48 4.18 -4.81
C ALA A 239 18.56 3.64 -3.37
N SER A 240 18.73 4.53 -2.38
CA SER A 240 18.75 4.19 -0.96
C SER A 240 17.35 3.81 -0.47
N PHE A 241 16.30 4.49 -0.94
CA PHE A 241 14.92 4.11 -0.62
C PHE A 241 14.63 2.68 -1.09
N ALA A 242 15.07 2.32 -2.30
CA ALA A 242 14.97 0.96 -2.81
C ALA A 242 15.80 -0.04 -1.98
N ALA A 243 17.07 0.26 -1.71
CA ALA A 243 17.98 -0.62 -0.97
C ALA A 243 17.53 -0.89 0.49
N TYR A 244 16.82 0.07 1.09
CA TYR A 244 16.22 -0.04 2.42
C TYR A 244 14.75 -0.50 2.43
N GLY A 245 14.13 -0.73 1.26
CA GLY A 245 12.75 -1.24 1.16
C GLY A 245 11.67 -0.21 1.52
N ILE A 246 11.96 1.07 1.29
CA ILE A 246 11.12 2.22 1.69
C ILE A 246 10.11 2.55 0.59
N THR A 247 8.90 2.01 0.73
CA THR A 247 7.78 2.20 -0.20
C THR A 247 6.82 3.33 0.17
N ALA A 248 7.04 3.99 1.32
CA ALA A 248 6.22 5.10 1.81
C ALA A 248 7.07 6.04 2.67
N THR A 249 6.68 7.30 2.79
CA THR A 249 7.34 8.31 3.63
C THR A 249 6.30 9.05 4.49
N PRO A 250 6.66 9.53 5.70
CA PRO A 250 7.96 9.34 6.33
C PRO A 250 8.13 7.89 6.79
N SER A 251 9.33 7.35 6.66
CA SER A 251 9.73 6.06 7.24
C SER A 251 11.08 6.23 7.92
N ALA A 252 11.41 5.38 8.89
CA ALA A 252 12.73 5.37 9.49
C ALA A 252 13.29 3.96 9.61
N VAL A 253 14.61 3.82 9.48
CA VAL A 253 15.35 2.57 9.69
C VAL A 253 16.38 2.79 10.78
N LEU A 254 16.33 1.95 11.81
CA LEU A 254 17.36 1.89 12.85
C LEU A 254 18.43 0.88 12.44
N ILE A 255 19.68 1.35 12.41
CA ILE A 255 20.87 0.57 12.09
C ILE A 255 21.79 0.55 13.32
N ASP A 256 22.20 -0.63 13.76
CA ASP A 256 23.18 -0.80 14.85
C ASP A 256 24.17 -1.90 14.47
N GLY A 257 25.46 -1.69 14.76
CA GLY A 257 26.54 -2.61 14.38
C GLY A 257 26.53 -3.02 12.89
N GLY A 258 26.19 -2.11 11.98
CA GLY A 258 26.08 -2.38 10.53
C GLY A 258 24.84 -3.19 10.10
N ARG A 259 23.88 -3.48 11.00
CA ARG A 259 22.69 -4.31 10.73
C ARG A 259 21.40 -3.52 10.87
N ARG A 260 20.38 -3.86 10.05
CA ARG A 260 19.03 -3.32 10.19
C ARG A 260 18.33 -3.96 11.40
N VAL A 261 18.00 -3.15 12.40
CA VAL A 261 17.40 -3.60 13.68
C VAL A 261 15.87 -3.52 13.65
N ASP A 262 15.33 -2.40 13.17
CA ASP A 262 13.89 -2.13 13.11
C ASP A 262 13.56 -1.09 12.03
N THR A 263 12.31 -1.07 11.56
CA THR A 263 11.81 -0.14 10.55
C THR A 263 10.44 0.40 10.95
N ALA A 264 10.30 1.72 11.05
CA ALA A 264 9.06 2.42 11.33
C ALA A 264 8.48 3.09 10.07
N ARG A 265 7.15 3.28 10.04
CA ARG A 265 6.43 4.02 8.98
C ARG A 265 5.41 4.96 9.61
N GLY A 266 5.40 6.22 9.18
CA GLY A 266 4.56 7.28 9.74
C GLY A 266 5.16 7.93 11.00
N ALA A 267 4.86 9.22 11.20
CA ALA A 267 5.46 10.07 12.23
C ALA A 267 5.46 9.45 13.64
N GLY A 268 4.31 9.00 14.16
CA GLY A 268 4.20 8.45 15.51
C GLY A 268 5.07 7.21 15.75
N ALA A 269 5.10 6.28 14.78
CA ALA A 269 5.95 5.08 14.88
C ALA A 269 7.45 5.41 14.80
N ILE A 270 7.82 6.48 14.09
CA ILE A 270 9.20 6.97 14.03
C ILE A 270 9.59 7.59 15.38
N ALA A 271 8.74 8.43 15.97
CA ALA A 271 8.98 9.01 17.29
C ALA A 271 9.16 7.93 18.37
N GLU A 272 8.29 6.90 18.39
CA GLU A 272 8.47 5.75 19.28
C GLU A 272 9.79 4.99 19.04
N LEU A 273 10.21 4.82 17.78
CA LEU A 273 11.44 4.10 17.43
C LEU A 273 12.68 4.89 17.86
N VAL A 274 12.68 6.22 17.68
CA VAL A 274 13.73 7.13 18.15
C VAL A 274 13.84 7.09 19.67
N ASP A 275 12.73 7.19 20.39
CA ASP A 275 12.67 7.14 21.85
C ASP A 275 13.12 5.76 22.41
N ARG A 276 12.80 4.66 21.71
CA ARG A 276 13.39 3.33 22.02
C ARG A 276 14.91 3.31 21.83
N ALA A 277 15.43 3.83 20.72
CA ALA A 277 16.86 3.84 20.44
C ALA A 277 17.64 4.69 21.45
N ALA A 278 17.14 5.89 21.76
CA ALA A 278 17.72 6.79 22.77
C ALA A 278 17.71 6.17 24.18
N ARG A 279 16.64 5.45 24.57
CA ARG A 279 16.62 4.72 25.84
C ARG A 279 17.61 3.55 25.86
N GLN A 280 17.78 2.81 24.76
CA GLN A 280 18.74 1.71 24.72
C GLN A 280 20.19 2.19 24.86
N THR A 281 20.57 3.30 24.24
CA THR A 281 21.92 3.89 24.36
C THR A 281 22.13 4.61 25.70
N GLY A 282 21.08 5.25 26.24
CA GLY A 282 21.07 5.75 27.62
C GLY A 282 21.20 4.63 28.66
N LEU A 283 20.59 3.46 28.41
CA LEU A 283 20.74 2.26 29.23
C LEU A 283 22.16 1.71 29.14
N THR A 284 22.76 1.52 27.97
CA THR A 284 24.13 0.98 27.84
C THR A 284 25.19 1.89 28.46
N ARG A 285 25.10 3.23 28.29
CA ARG A 285 25.93 4.18 29.05
C ARG A 285 25.70 4.05 30.56
N ARG A 286 24.45 3.89 30.99
CA ARG A 286 24.12 3.66 32.42
C ARG A 286 24.56 2.29 32.93
N THR A 287 24.66 1.22 32.14
CA THR A 287 25.24 -0.06 32.60
C THR A 287 26.76 0.00 32.65
N LEU A 288 27.42 0.71 31.73
CA LEU A 288 28.86 0.98 31.83
C LEU A 288 29.20 1.80 33.09
N LEU A 289 28.35 2.77 33.45
CA LEU A 289 28.51 3.56 34.68
C LEU A 289 28.00 2.83 35.95
N ARG A 290 26.96 1.99 35.86
CA ARG A 290 26.45 1.15 36.97
C ARG A 290 27.26 -0.13 37.20
N GLY A 291 28.27 -0.41 36.38
CA GLY A 291 29.38 -1.28 36.78
C GLY A 291 30.04 -0.86 38.10
N ALA A 292 29.84 0.40 38.53
CA ALA A 292 30.29 0.93 39.82
C ALA A 292 29.19 1.05 40.91
N SER A 293 27.90 0.72 40.66
CA SER A 293 26.86 0.83 41.71
C SER A 293 25.58 -0.01 41.48
N VAL A 294 25.50 -1.06 42.28
CA VAL A 294 24.36 -1.84 42.83
C VAL A 294 22.97 -1.17 42.78
N GLY A 295 21.89 -1.95 42.58
CA GLY A 295 20.55 -1.56 43.06
C GLY A 295 19.33 -2.22 42.38
N LEU A 296 18.64 -3.10 43.12
CA LEU A 296 17.49 -3.96 42.78
C LEU A 296 16.20 -3.27 42.26
N LEU A 297 15.50 -3.96 41.32
CA LEU A 297 14.03 -4.24 41.23
C LEU A 297 12.98 -3.09 41.19
N PRO A 298 11.67 -3.37 40.91
CA PRO A 298 11.03 -4.47 40.13
C PRO A 298 10.07 -3.96 39.02
N ALA A 299 9.42 -4.89 38.30
CA ALA A 299 8.32 -4.61 37.38
C ALA A 299 6.93 -4.86 38.02
N VAL A 300 5.90 -4.10 37.61
CA VAL A 300 4.46 -4.36 37.88
C VAL A 300 3.65 -4.05 36.61
N ALA A 301 2.47 -4.66 36.44
CA ALA A 301 1.75 -4.80 35.17
C ALA A 301 0.33 -4.21 35.16
N ALA A 302 -0.34 -4.39 34.00
CA ALA A 302 -1.79 -4.57 33.80
C ALA A 302 -2.65 -3.39 33.24
N THR A 303 -3.09 -3.59 31.99
CA THR A 303 -4.47 -3.48 31.44
C THR A 303 -5.44 -2.39 31.92
N ALA A 304 -6.06 -1.68 30.96
CA ALA A 304 -7.47 -1.86 30.57
C ALA A 304 -7.86 -0.99 29.35
N ALA A 305 -8.92 -1.36 28.65
CA ALA A 305 -9.48 -0.61 27.52
C ALA A 305 -10.70 0.22 27.93
N ALA A 306 -11.01 1.28 27.18
CA ALA A 306 -12.31 1.94 27.21
C ALA A 306 -12.75 2.33 25.79
N CYS A 307 -13.84 1.74 25.32
CA CYS A 307 -14.59 2.27 24.18
C CYS A 307 -15.47 3.42 24.67
N ASN A 308 -15.81 4.37 23.79
CA ASN A 308 -17.03 5.14 23.94
C ASN A 308 -17.74 5.30 22.58
N LYS A 309 -19.07 5.43 22.61
CA LYS A 309 -19.95 5.36 21.43
C LYS A 309 -21.18 6.26 21.61
N ASP A 310 -21.86 6.51 20.49
CA ASP A 310 -23.14 7.23 20.37
C ASP A 310 -23.04 8.76 20.61
N GLY A 311 -23.80 9.66 19.97
CA GLY A 311 -24.81 9.57 18.89
C GLY A 311 -25.67 10.86 18.92
N LYS A 312 -26.36 11.35 17.87
CA LYS A 312 -26.67 10.92 16.48
C LYS A 312 -27.02 12.19 15.66
N HIS A 313 -27.00 12.17 14.32
CA HIS A 313 -28.05 12.63 13.36
C HIS A 313 -27.51 12.55 11.89
N SER A 314 -28.36 12.10 10.96
CA SER A 314 -28.11 11.64 9.55
C SER A 314 -28.02 12.77 8.50
N LEU A 315 -27.46 12.68 7.26
CA LEU A 315 -26.82 11.67 6.35
C LEU A 315 -26.12 12.49 5.19
N PRO A 316 -25.36 11.98 4.17
CA PRO A 316 -25.34 10.63 3.59
C PRO A 316 -23.97 9.99 3.19
N SER A 317 -24.07 8.71 2.78
CA SER A 317 -23.25 7.95 1.80
C SER A 317 -21.74 8.19 1.62
N ASN A 318 -20.99 7.12 1.91
CA ASN A 318 -19.71 6.72 1.30
C ASN A 318 -19.59 7.11 -0.18
N VAL A 319 -18.59 7.91 -0.47
CA VAL A 319 -18.08 8.30 -1.78
C VAL A 319 -16.53 8.21 -1.62
N ASP A 320 -15.69 7.97 -2.62
CA ASP A 320 -15.61 8.70 -3.87
C ASP A 320 -15.20 7.85 -5.08
N ALA A 321 -16.24 7.36 -5.75
CA ALA A 321 -16.23 7.03 -7.16
C ALA A 321 -17.42 7.79 -7.77
N PHE A 322 -17.17 8.97 -8.34
CA PHE A 322 -18.23 9.79 -8.93
C PHE A 322 -17.75 10.52 -10.17
N GLU A 323 -18.71 10.84 -11.05
CA GLU A 323 -18.46 11.50 -12.30
C GLU A 323 -18.47 13.03 -12.13
N VAL A 324 -17.48 13.67 -12.71
CA VAL A 324 -17.26 15.11 -12.74
C VAL A 324 -17.05 15.50 -14.20
N ASP A 325 -18.09 16.06 -14.81
CA ASP A 325 -18.09 16.58 -16.18
C ASP A 325 -17.51 15.57 -17.21
N GLY A 326 -17.98 14.33 -17.19
CA GLY A 326 -17.56 13.26 -18.11
C GLY A 326 -16.29 12.50 -17.70
N ALA A 327 -15.66 12.81 -16.58
CA ALA A 327 -14.51 12.07 -16.05
C ALA A 327 -14.75 11.59 -14.60
N TRP A 328 -14.15 10.46 -14.24
CA TRP A 328 -14.37 9.80 -12.96
C TRP A 328 -13.28 10.14 -11.95
N LEU A 329 -13.65 10.78 -10.84
CA LEU A 329 -12.79 10.88 -9.67
C LEU A 329 -12.86 9.55 -8.90
N CYS A 330 -11.70 8.92 -8.71
CA CYS A 330 -11.58 7.60 -8.08
C CYS A 330 -10.48 7.62 -7.02
N ASN A 331 -10.75 7.06 -5.83
CA ASN A 331 -9.75 6.83 -4.79
C ASN A 331 -9.27 5.37 -4.80
N GLN A 332 -8.15 5.08 -5.46
CA GLN A 332 -7.63 3.72 -5.68
C GLN A 332 -6.12 3.71 -6.05
N THR A 333 -5.54 2.54 -6.36
CA THR A 333 -4.21 2.46 -6.96
C THR A 333 -4.24 2.94 -8.42
N PHE A 334 -3.27 3.75 -8.83
CA PHE A 334 -3.08 4.16 -10.22
C PHE A 334 -1.59 4.43 -10.53
N ALA A 335 -1.22 4.48 -11.80
CA ALA A 335 0.09 4.96 -12.24
C ALA A 335 0.08 6.48 -12.45
N LEU A 336 0.90 7.20 -11.70
CA LEU A 336 1.04 8.64 -11.77
C LEU A 336 2.18 9.00 -12.73
N CYS A 337 1.80 9.42 -13.93
CA CYS A 337 2.73 9.84 -14.98
C CYS A 337 2.98 11.35 -15.01
N THR A 338 2.34 12.15 -14.14
CA THR A 338 2.32 13.63 -14.19
C THR A 338 3.68 14.33 -14.33
N THR A 339 4.78 13.69 -13.91
CA THR A 339 6.17 14.18 -14.06
C THR A 339 7.12 13.14 -14.68
N ALA A 340 6.58 12.12 -15.37
CA ALA A 340 7.35 10.97 -15.84
C ALA A 340 8.16 11.30 -17.12
N PRO A 341 9.46 10.95 -17.16
CA PRO A 341 10.23 10.91 -18.40
C PRO A 341 9.84 9.67 -19.21
N CYS A 342 9.97 9.78 -20.53
CA CYS A 342 9.58 8.76 -21.48
C CYS A 342 10.67 8.55 -22.55
N VAL A 343 10.72 7.33 -23.10
CA VAL A 343 11.56 6.98 -24.25
C VAL A 343 10.69 6.46 -25.39
N PRO A 344 11.01 6.76 -26.67
CA PRO A 344 10.30 6.17 -27.80
C PRO A 344 10.31 4.65 -27.75
N SER A 345 9.19 4.02 -28.07
CA SER A 345 9.13 2.56 -28.22
C SER A 345 9.98 2.11 -29.41
N LYS A 346 10.71 1.01 -29.23
CA LYS A 346 11.54 0.41 -30.30
C LYS A 346 10.70 -0.30 -31.38
N THR A 347 9.42 -0.55 -31.12
CA THR A 347 8.54 -1.37 -31.97
C THR A 347 7.36 -0.60 -32.56
N ASP A 348 7.02 0.56 -32.01
CA ASP A 348 5.89 1.38 -32.49
C ASP A 348 6.24 2.88 -32.35
N PRO A 349 6.40 3.63 -33.45
CA PRO A 349 6.72 5.07 -33.39
C PRO A 349 5.59 5.92 -32.79
N GLY A 350 4.36 5.40 -32.73
CA GLY A 350 3.21 6.04 -32.08
C GLY A 350 3.20 5.90 -30.55
N ILE A 351 4.15 5.16 -29.96
CA ILE A 351 4.19 4.89 -28.52
C ILE A 351 5.48 5.40 -27.88
N SER A 352 5.34 6.03 -26.72
CA SER A 352 6.43 6.35 -25.80
C SER A 352 6.25 5.55 -24.51
N VAL A 353 7.29 4.86 -24.08
CA VAL A 353 7.31 4.09 -22.82
C VAL A 353 7.77 5.02 -21.70
N CYS A 354 6.87 5.30 -20.75
CA CYS A 354 7.11 6.19 -19.63
C CYS A 354 7.27 5.42 -18.33
N ASP A 355 8.20 5.85 -17.48
CA ASP A 355 8.41 5.29 -16.14
C ASP A 355 7.59 6.08 -15.11
N CYS A 356 6.40 5.57 -14.78
CA CYS A 356 5.42 6.24 -13.93
C CYS A 356 5.40 5.65 -12.50
N VAL A 357 5.09 6.48 -11.51
CA VAL A 357 5.10 6.06 -10.09
C VAL A 357 3.76 5.43 -9.72
N VAL A 358 3.77 4.24 -9.10
CA VAL A 358 2.55 3.59 -8.60
C VAL A 358 2.17 4.21 -7.26
N VAL A 359 0.97 4.79 -7.19
CA VAL A 359 0.48 5.51 -6.00
C VAL A 359 -0.97 5.12 -5.67
N ASN A 360 -1.38 5.36 -4.42
CA ASN A 360 -2.75 5.19 -3.96
C ASN A 360 -3.33 6.57 -3.63
N GLY A 361 -4.55 6.85 -4.11
CA GLY A 361 -5.28 8.06 -3.74
C GLY A 361 -6.25 8.51 -4.82
N TYR A 362 -6.68 9.77 -4.69
CA TYR A 362 -7.61 10.41 -5.63
C TYR A 362 -6.93 10.70 -6.97
N SER A 363 -7.56 10.24 -8.05
CA SER A 363 -7.16 10.55 -9.43
C SER A 363 -8.37 10.63 -10.35
N VAL A 364 -8.27 11.46 -11.40
CA VAL A 364 -9.28 11.57 -12.46
C VAL A 364 -8.82 10.90 -13.74
N GLY A 365 -9.77 10.35 -14.48
CA GLY A 365 -9.63 9.71 -15.79
C GLY A 365 -11.01 9.55 -16.42
N PHE A 366 -11.09 9.45 -17.74
CA PHE A 366 -12.34 9.31 -18.48
C PHE A 366 -12.94 7.90 -18.36
N ARG A 367 -12.11 6.88 -18.06
CA ARG A 367 -12.59 5.54 -17.70
C ARG A 367 -13.17 5.52 -16.29
N ASN A 368 -14.19 4.70 -16.08
CA ASN A 368 -14.79 4.47 -14.76
C ASN A 368 -13.79 3.80 -13.79
N CYS A 369 -14.07 3.89 -12.50
CA CYS A 369 -13.15 3.42 -11.46
C CYS A 369 -12.86 1.91 -11.53
N SER A 370 -13.84 1.09 -11.89
CA SER A 370 -13.64 -0.36 -12.10
C SER A 370 -12.68 -0.68 -13.25
N ASP A 371 -12.79 0.01 -14.38
CA ASP A 371 -11.90 -0.21 -15.55
C ASP A 371 -10.47 0.27 -15.31
N ARG A 372 -10.27 1.13 -14.31
CA ARG A 372 -8.98 1.69 -13.87
C ARG A 372 -8.41 0.99 -12.64
N ALA A 373 -9.14 0.04 -12.03
CA ALA A 373 -8.68 -0.68 -10.85
C ALA A 373 -7.46 -1.55 -11.18
N GLN A 374 -6.53 -1.68 -10.22
CA GLN A 374 -5.36 -2.55 -10.39
C GLN A 374 -5.79 -4.02 -10.42
N SER A 375 -5.30 -4.77 -11.42
CA SER A 375 -5.49 -6.21 -11.52
C SER A 375 -4.13 -6.91 -11.70
N GLY A 376 -3.67 -7.59 -10.65
CA GLY A 376 -2.34 -8.21 -10.63
C GLY A 376 -1.22 -7.16 -10.76
N ASN A 377 -0.39 -7.29 -11.79
CA ASN A 377 0.63 -6.31 -12.15
C ASN A 377 0.13 -5.25 -13.16
N LYS A 378 -1.12 -5.31 -13.62
CA LYS A 378 -1.70 -4.28 -14.50
C LYS A 378 -2.37 -3.19 -13.68
N VAL A 379 -2.10 -1.94 -14.06
CA VAL A 379 -2.71 -0.74 -13.47
C VAL A 379 -2.98 0.26 -14.60
N ARG A 380 -3.95 1.16 -14.43
CA ARG A 380 -4.11 2.30 -15.37
C ARG A 380 -3.43 3.54 -14.85
N SER A 381 -2.89 4.32 -15.77
CA SER A 381 -2.45 5.67 -15.47
C SER A 381 -3.62 6.63 -15.34
N ALA A 382 -3.47 7.64 -14.48
CA ALA A 382 -4.52 8.63 -14.23
C ALA A 382 -3.93 9.98 -13.85
N PHE A 383 -4.70 11.05 -14.04
CA PHE A 383 -4.30 12.39 -13.63
C PHE A 383 -4.53 12.61 -12.14
N SER A 384 -3.50 13.08 -11.45
CA SER A 384 -3.59 13.55 -10.07
C SER A 384 -2.44 14.51 -9.79
N THR A 385 -2.61 15.36 -8.77
CA THR A 385 -1.55 16.27 -8.30
C THR A 385 -0.78 15.70 -7.09
N VAL A 386 -0.96 14.43 -6.71
CA VAL A 386 -0.39 13.86 -5.46
C VAL A 386 1.14 14.02 -5.33
N ASN A 387 1.91 14.02 -6.43
CA ASN A 387 3.36 14.25 -6.40
C ASN A 387 3.80 15.65 -6.89
N VAL A 388 2.87 16.60 -7.09
CA VAL A 388 3.21 17.98 -7.50
C VAL A 388 2.60 19.00 -6.53
N ASN A 389 3.31 20.10 -6.31
CA ASN A 389 2.92 21.15 -5.37
C ASN A 389 3.29 22.54 -5.91
N ALA A 390 3.08 23.59 -5.12
CA ALA A 390 3.29 24.98 -5.54
C ALA A 390 4.74 25.33 -5.95
N ASN A 391 5.74 24.49 -5.64
CA ASN A 391 7.14 24.66 -6.04
C ASN A 391 7.44 24.04 -7.42
N PHE A 392 6.53 23.24 -7.97
CA PHE A 392 6.60 22.82 -9.37
C PHE A 392 6.09 23.96 -10.26
N GLY A 393 6.59 23.98 -11.49
CA GLY A 393 6.05 24.83 -12.55
C GLY A 393 5.32 24.02 -13.61
N VAL A 394 4.30 24.63 -14.23
CA VAL A 394 3.71 24.13 -15.47
C VAL A 394 4.53 24.71 -16.63
N LEU A 395 5.39 23.87 -17.20
CA LEU A 395 6.17 24.20 -18.38
C LEU A 395 5.29 24.00 -19.63
N THR A 396 5.23 25.02 -20.49
CA THR A 396 4.62 24.93 -21.82
C THR A 396 5.72 24.64 -22.83
N CYS A 397 5.60 23.54 -23.56
CA CYS A 397 6.49 23.19 -24.67
C CYS A 397 5.84 23.56 -26.01
N PRO A 398 6.61 24.09 -26.98
CA PRO A 398 6.09 24.55 -28.26
C PRO A 398 5.64 23.40 -29.16
N SER A 399 4.78 23.72 -30.13
CA SER A 399 4.34 22.77 -31.16
C SER A 399 5.51 22.21 -31.98
N GLY A 400 5.41 20.94 -32.39
CA GLY A 400 6.46 20.21 -33.12
C GLY A 400 7.45 19.45 -32.23
N VAL A 401 7.39 19.64 -30.91
CA VAL A 401 8.14 18.84 -29.93
C VAL A 401 7.32 17.61 -29.51
N PRO A 402 7.88 16.38 -29.58
CA PRO A 402 7.15 15.17 -29.19
C PRO A 402 6.90 15.10 -27.67
N TRP A 403 5.68 14.76 -27.29
CA TRP A 403 5.27 14.55 -25.91
C TRP A 403 4.39 13.31 -25.77
N ALA A 404 4.23 12.79 -24.55
CA ALA A 404 3.51 11.54 -24.29
C ALA A 404 2.16 11.77 -23.59
N ASN A 405 1.06 11.35 -24.21
CA ASN A 405 -0.26 11.31 -23.56
C ASN A 405 -0.42 10.00 -22.77
N CYS A 406 -0.36 10.13 -21.45
CA CYS A 406 -0.45 9.03 -20.50
C CYS A 406 -1.79 8.97 -19.73
N LEU A 407 -2.90 9.53 -20.22
CA LEU A 407 -4.17 9.45 -19.49
C LEU A 407 -4.95 8.15 -19.84
N ASP A 408 -5.37 7.39 -18.83
CA ASP A 408 -6.09 6.11 -18.93
C ASP A 408 -5.40 4.96 -19.70
N VAL A 409 -4.12 5.13 -20.07
CA VAL A 409 -3.33 4.06 -20.71
C VAL A 409 -3.05 2.92 -19.72
N GLU A 410 -2.84 1.72 -20.27
CA GLU A 410 -2.45 0.58 -19.45
C GLU A 410 -0.95 0.63 -19.14
N CYS A 411 -0.62 0.30 -17.90
CA CYS A 411 0.74 0.22 -17.40
C CYS A 411 0.98 -1.13 -16.74
N GLU A 412 2.22 -1.58 -16.84
CA GLU A 412 2.67 -2.81 -16.19
C GLU A 412 3.63 -2.47 -15.04
N ILE A 413 3.20 -2.81 -13.83
CA ILE A 413 3.97 -2.67 -12.59
C ILE A 413 5.21 -3.57 -12.72
N ASP A 414 6.38 -2.99 -12.48
CA ASP A 414 7.65 -3.70 -12.59
C ASP A 414 7.70 -4.82 -11.52
N PRO A 415 7.93 -6.10 -11.90
CA PRO A 415 7.94 -7.22 -10.96
C PRO A 415 9.12 -7.18 -9.98
N THR A 416 10.16 -6.41 -10.29
CA THR A 416 11.33 -6.17 -9.44
C THR A 416 11.20 -4.88 -8.62
N ASN A 417 10.44 -3.89 -9.12
CA ASN A 417 10.18 -2.62 -8.42
C ASN A 417 8.68 -2.22 -8.47
N PRO A 418 7.83 -2.75 -7.57
CA PRO A 418 6.39 -2.48 -7.59
C PRO A 418 5.96 -1.02 -7.32
N ALA A 419 6.89 -0.11 -7.03
CA ALA A 419 6.64 1.32 -6.94
C ALA A 419 6.67 2.05 -8.30
N VAL A 420 7.08 1.36 -9.37
CA VAL A 420 7.15 1.89 -10.74
C VAL A 420 6.33 1.02 -11.68
N ALA A 421 5.68 1.63 -12.65
CA ALA A 421 5.02 0.95 -13.75
C ALA A 421 5.46 1.54 -15.09
N LYS A 422 5.73 0.66 -16.06
CA LYS A 422 5.99 1.05 -17.45
C LYS A 422 4.67 1.24 -18.17
N CYS A 423 4.36 2.49 -18.51
CA CYS A 423 3.14 2.87 -19.23
C CYS A 423 3.43 3.01 -20.72
N GLN A 424 2.56 2.46 -21.57
CA GLN A 424 2.63 2.65 -23.03
C GLN A 424 1.75 3.86 -23.39
N CYS A 425 2.36 5.03 -23.44
CA CYS A 425 1.67 6.30 -23.69
C CYS A 425 1.68 6.66 -25.17
N LEU A 426 0.64 7.35 -25.64
CA LEU A 426 0.55 7.77 -27.04
C LEU A 426 1.52 8.93 -27.29
N THR A 427 2.43 8.78 -28.25
CA THR A 427 3.30 9.88 -28.71
C THR A 427 2.48 10.88 -29.52
N VAL A 428 2.53 12.15 -29.15
CA VAL A 428 1.88 13.25 -29.86
C VAL A 428 2.96 14.25 -30.30
N THR A 429 2.94 14.63 -31.57
CA THR A 429 3.94 15.51 -32.20
C THR A 429 3.36 16.87 -32.64
N THR A 430 2.06 17.08 -32.45
CA THR A 430 1.31 18.23 -32.92
C THR A 430 0.71 19.02 -31.77
N GLY A 431 0.67 20.35 -31.94
CA GLY A 431 0.15 21.28 -30.93
C GLY A 431 1.13 21.51 -29.76
N GLU A 432 0.89 22.59 -29.02
CA GLU A 432 1.60 22.84 -27.77
C GLU A 432 1.23 21.81 -26.70
N SER A 433 2.12 21.62 -25.73
CA SER A 433 1.87 20.75 -24.59
C SER A 433 2.25 21.40 -23.27
N ARG A 434 1.63 20.93 -22.19
CA ARG A 434 1.91 21.35 -20.81
C ARG A 434 2.32 20.15 -19.98
N THR A 435 3.44 20.27 -19.30
CA THR A 435 3.95 19.27 -18.35
C THR A 435 4.30 19.92 -17.01
N PHE A 436 4.35 19.10 -15.96
CA PHE A 436 4.83 19.50 -14.63
C PHE A 436 6.30 19.12 -14.41
N ALA A 437 6.93 18.49 -15.42
CA ALA A 437 8.34 18.15 -15.42
C ALA A 437 9.20 19.26 -16.05
N GLY A 438 10.50 18.99 -16.21
CA GLY A 438 11.44 19.90 -16.88
C GLY A 438 11.84 21.15 -16.09
N GLY A 439 11.42 21.32 -14.84
CA GLY A 439 11.99 22.33 -13.92
C GLY A 439 11.82 23.80 -14.33
N CYS A 440 10.88 24.11 -15.23
CA CYS A 440 10.80 25.40 -15.95
C CYS A 440 11.94 25.71 -16.92
N GLU A 441 12.78 24.74 -17.26
CA GLU A 441 13.82 24.88 -18.28
C GLU A 441 13.24 24.54 -19.67
N THR A 442 13.17 25.51 -20.58
CA THR A 442 12.63 25.28 -21.94
C THR A 442 13.45 24.29 -22.75
N ALA A 443 14.75 24.16 -22.47
CA ALA A 443 15.61 23.12 -23.04
C ALA A 443 15.15 21.69 -22.70
N ALA A 444 14.48 21.50 -21.55
CA ALA A 444 13.96 20.20 -21.14
C ALA A 444 12.86 19.66 -22.08
N CYS A 445 12.20 20.54 -22.85
CA CYS A 445 11.22 20.13 -23.84
C CYS A 445 11.83 19.26 -24.96
N THR A 446 13.05 19.57 -25.41
CA THR A 446 13.69 18.85 -26.53
C THR A 446 14.66 17.76 -26.06
N SER A 447 15.16 17.82 -24.82
CA SER A 447 16.07 16.81 -24.27
C SER A 447 15.38 15.51 -23.85
N THR A 448 14.07 15.53 -23.59
CA THR A 448 13.33 14.38 -23.03
C THR A 448 11.86 14.45 -23.42
N ILE A 449 11.29 13.32 -23.85
CA ILE A 449 9.84 13.21 -24.05
C ILE A 449 9.21 13.13 -22.66
N TRP A 450 8.40 14.12 -22.30
CA TRP A 450 7.68 14.14 -21.03
C TRP A 450 6.25 13.63 -21.21
N SER A 451 5.72 13.02 -20.16
CA SER A 451 4.27 12.95 -20.01
C SER A 451 3.71 14.38 -19.93
N ALA A 452 2.76 14.68 -20.79
CA ALA A 452 2.15 16.01 -20.92
C ALA A 452 0.70 15.88 -21.39
N ALA A 453 0.01 17.00 -21.54
CA ALA A 453 -1.22 17.07 -22.32
C ALA A 453 -1.47 18.48 -22.86
N THR A 454 -2.50 18.65 -23.67
CA THR A 454 -2.81 19.91 -24.37
C THR A 454 -3.17 21.05 -23.39
N PRO A 455 -3.01 22.33 -23.79
CA PRO A 455 -3.33 23.48 -22.94
C PRO A 455 -4.76 23.51 -22.39
N GLU A 456 -5.71 22.85 -23.09
CA GLU A 456 -7.16 22.83 -22.82
C GLU A 456 -7.62 21.68 -21.90
N LEU A 457 -6.66 20.94 -21.32
CA LEU A 457 -6.82 19.83 -20.37
C LEU A 457 -8.12 19.83 -19.50
N PRO A 458 -9.14 19.01 -19.83
CA PRO A 458 -10.32 18.86 -19.00
C PRO A 458 -10.00 18.25 -17.63
N ALA A 459 -9.06 17.28 -17.59
CA ALA A 459 -8.70 16.53 -16.39
C ALA A 459 -8.24 17.43 -15.23
N THR A 460 -7.56 18.53 -15.52
CA THR A 460 -7.14 19.53 -14.51
C THR A 460 -8.34 20.22 -13.85
N ALA A 461 -9.34 20.59 -14.64
CA ALA A 461 -10.57 21.23 -14.15
C ALA A 461 -11.47 20.22 -13.42
N GLN A 462 -11.65 19.04 -13.99
CA GLN A 462 -12.43 17.94 -13.42
C GLN A 462 -11.86 17.46 -12.08
N TYR A 463 -10.52 17.29 -11.99
CA TYR A 463 -9.85 16.95 -10.73
C TYR A 463 -10.02 18.05 -9.68
N ARG A 464 -9.82 19.33 -10.05
CA ARG A 464 -10.05 20.46 -9.12
C ARG A 464 -11.48 20.49 -8.59
N LYS A 465 -12.47 20.33 -9.48
CA LYS A 465 -13.89 20.32 -9.15
C LYS A 465 -14.27 19.14 -8.26
N GLY A 466 -13.82 17.94 -8.60
CA GLY A 466 -14.05 16.73 -7.80
C GLY A 466 -13.44 16.82 -6.41
N MET A 467 -12.17 17.21 -6.31
CA MET A 467 -11.49 17.39 -5.03
C MET A 467 -12.15 18.48 -4.17
N SER A 468 -12.65 19.56 -4.79
CA SER A 468 -13.42 20.60 -4.09
C SER A 468 -14.77 20.08 -3.56
N GLN A 469 -15.44 19.14 -4.25
CA GLN A 469 -16.71 18.56 -3.81
C GLN A 469 -16.55 17.66 -2.58
N ILE A 470 -15.35 17.12 -2.35
CA ILE A 470 -15.02 16.25 -1.20
C ILE A 470 -14.28 16.99 -0.08
N GLY A 471 -14.18 18.33 -0.16
CA GLY A 471 -13.50 19.17 0.82
C GLY A 471 -11.97 19.01 0.87
N GLN A 472 -11.35 18.44 -0.16
CA GLN A 472 -9.90 18.26 -0.23
C GLN A 472 -9.25 19.42 -1.02
N PRO A 473 -8.33 20.20 -0.41
CA PRO A 473 -7.66 21.30 -1.10
C PRO A 473 -6.70 20.79 -2.17
N VAL A 474 -6.64 21.46 -3.32
CA VAL A 474 -5.68 21.14 -4.40
C VAL A 474 -4.81 22.34 -4.70
N ASN A 475 -3.53 22.23 -4.36
CA ASN A 475 -2.51 23.21 -4.71
C ASN A 475 -1.96 22.88 -6.11
N PHE A 476 -2.45 23.60 -7.12
CA PHE A 476 -1.90 23.48 -8.46
C PHE A 476 -0.58 24.25 -8.59
N PRO A 477 0.43 23.66 -9.26
CA PRO A 477 1.63 24.34 -9.74
C PRO A 477 1.31 25.63 -10.50
N LYS A 478 2.15 26.66 -10.35
CA LYS A 478 2.03 27.91 -11.14
C LYS A 478 2.56 27.66 -12.55
N THR A 479 2.10 28.40 -13.55
CA THR A 479 2.77 28.42 -14.86
C THR A 479 4.19 28.94 -14.71
N CYS A 480 5.15 28.30 -15.37
CA CYS A 480 6.51 28.83 -15.46
C CYS A 480 6.50 30.25 -16.03
N PRO A 481 7.46 31.11 -15.63
CA PRO A 481 7.66 32.39 -16.30
C PRO A 481 7.81 32.15 -17.81
N ALA A 482 7.21 33.01 -18.64
CA ALA A 482 7.51 32.99 -20.06
C ALA A 482 9.02 33.20 -20.24
N SER A 483 9.66 32.39 -21.08
CA SER A 483 11.04 32.63 -21.47
C SER A 483 11.13 34.02 -22.08
N HIS A 484 11.83 34.95 -21.41
CA HIS A 484 12.21 36.20 -22.04
C HIS A 484 13.06 35.86 -23.28
N PRO A 485 12.77 36.49 -24.44
CA PRO A 485 13.45 36.20 -25.70
C PRO A 485 14.92 36.65 -25.69
#